data_AF-A0A498KYV9-F1
#
_entry.id   AF-A0A498KYV9-F1
#
_cell.length_a   1.000
_cell.length_b   1.000
_cell.length_c   1.000
_cell.angle_alpha   90.00
_cell.angle_beta   90.00
_cell.angle_gamma   90.00
#
_symmetry.space_group_name_H-M   'P 1'
#
loop_
_entity.id
_entity.type
_entity.pdbx_description
1 polymer ?
#
loop_
_entity_poly.entity_id
_entity_poly.type
_entity_poly.pdbx_seq_one_letter_code
_entity_poly.pdbx_strand_id
1 'polypeptide(L)'
;MSNHYITSADHLPEESQAETTLQITDAQTKRIFEARVRIAQDPDKLTDPEPVTVVAGPHENVSETRYIELLDETDTSGFDRELLTQLATEQETRSNILNTRSDDLSVLLRYLVETGEYESTANALREIAFSYLAAEHPALIDTYAEVREELDDDPLGRALEQRE
;
A
#
# COMPACT_ATOMS: atom_id res chain seq x y z
N MET A 1 -18.74 15.15 3.28
CA MET A 1 -18.69 15.19 4.77
C MET A 1 -17.24 15.50 5.11
N SER A 2 -16.95 16.29 6.14
CA SER A 2 -15.57 16.70 6.46
C SER A 2 -14.91 15.59 7.27
N ASN A 3 -13.86 14.97 6.74
CA ASN A 3 -13.06 14.03 7.52
C ASN A 3 -12.32 14.79 8.62
N HIS A 4 -12.17 14.16 9.78
CA HIS A 4 -11.48 14.78 10.92
C HIS A 4 -10.25 13.95 11.24
N TYR A 5 -9.08 14.49 10.92
CA TYR A 5 -7.81 13.80 11.10
C TYR A 5 -7.09 14.26 12.37
N ILE A 6 -6.30 13.36 12.94
CA ILE A 6 -5.48 13.59 14.13
C ILE A 6 -4.05 13.11 13.85
N THR A 7 -3.05 13.89 14.26
CA THR A 7 -1.63 13.50 14.18
C THR A 7 -0.87 13.98 15.43
N SER A 8 0.30 13.41 15.71
CA SER A 8 1.16 13.86 16.81
C SER A 8 2.07 15.02 16.36
N ALA A 9 2.33 15.96 17.25
CA ALA A 9 3.35 16.99 17.05
C ALA A 9 4.74 16.38 16.82
N ASP A 10 5.00 15.19 17.38
CA ASP A 10 6.27 14.46 17.19
C ASP A 10 6.50 14.03 15.74
N HIS A 11 5.42 13.92 14.94
CA HIS A 11 5.49 13.55 13.54
C HIS A 11 5.53 14.76 12.60
N LEU A 12 5.42 15.98 13.14
CA LEU A 12 5.45 17.18 12.31
C LEU A 12 6.88 17.49 11.81
N PRO A 13 7.03 17.92 10.55
CA PRO A 13 8.30 18.42 10.05
C PRO A 13 8.70 19.72 10.77
N GLU A 14 9.99 19.90 11.02
CA GLU A 14 10.55 21.14 11.61
C GLU A 14 10.41 22.34 10.65
N GLU A 15 10.38 22.11 9.33
CA GLU A 15 10.19 23.15 8.32
C GLU A 15 8.72 23.35 7.94
N SER A 16 8.33 24.62 7.82
CA SER A 16 6.96 25.02 7.43
C SER A 16 6.78 24.86 5.92
N GLN A 17 5.65 24.28 5.48
CA GLN A 17 5.28 24.06 4.06
C GLN A 17 6.05 22.94 3.34
N ALA A 18 6.58 21.96 4.07
CA ALA A 18 7.19 20.79 3.46
C ALA A 18 6.15 19.74 3.07
N GLU A 19 6.37 19.12 1.92
CA GLU A 19 5.81 17.81 1.64
C GLU A 19 6.49 16.79 2.55
N THR A 20 5.71 15.97 3.24
CA THR A 20 6.22 15.05 4.25
C THR A 20 5.34 13.81 4.36
N THR A 21 5.81 12.79 5.08
CA THR A 21 5.00 11.64 5.44
C THR A 21 4.51 11.83 6.87
N LEU A 22 3.18 11.84 7.07
CA LEU A 22 2.57 11.92 8.40
C LEU A 22 1.83 10.63 8.72
N GLN A 23 1.98 10.16 9.95
CA GLN A 23 1.04 9.22 10.53
C GLN A 23 -0.24 9.97 10.91
N ILE A 24 -1.36 9.55 10.32
CA ILE A 24 -2.67 10.15 10.48
C ILE A 24 -3.61 9.13 11.11
N THR A 25 -4.41 9.61 12.06
CA THR A 25 -5.55 8.88 12.62
C THR A 25 -6.83 9.55 12.15
N ASP A 26 -7.69 8.80 11.46
CA ASP A 26 -9.05 9.23 11.19
C ASP A 26 -9.88 9.14 12.48
N ALA A 27 -10.39 10.26 12.96
CA ALA A 27 -11.12 10.33 14.22
C ALA A 27 -12.48 9.62 14.19
N GLN A 28 -13.07 9.46 13.00
CA GLN A 28 -14.35 8.81 12.79
C GLN A 28 -14.19 7.30 12.72
N THR A 29 -13.29 6.81 11.88
CA THR A 29 -13.07 5.37 11.68
C THR A 29 -12.10 4.75 12.68
N LYS A 30 -11.31 5.58 13.38
CA LYS A 30 -10.16 5.17 14.22
C LYS A 30 -9.06 4.46 13.44
N ARG A 31 -9.07 4.53 12.10
CA ARG A 31 -8.00 3.99 11.25
C ARG A 31 -6.74 4.84 11.40
N ILE A 32 -5.60 4.17 11.50
CA ILE A 32 -4.27 4.77 11.55
C ILE A 32 -3.55 4.38 10.27
N PHE A 33 -3.02 5.36 9.54
CA PHE A 33 -2.31 5.15 8.27
C PHE A 33 -1.21 6.20 8.11
N GLU A 34 -0.28 5.98 7.18
CA GLU A 34 0.68 7.00 6.79
C GLU A 34 0.22 7.67 5.50
N ALA A 35 0.44 8.96 5.37
CA ALA A 35 0.11 9.63 4.13
C ALA A 35 1.20 10.63 3.78
N ARG A 36 1.50 10.67 2.48
CA ARG A 36 2.29 11.76 1.93
C ARG A 36 1.38 12.97 1.85
N VAL A 37 1.73 14.01 2.57
CA VAL A 37 0.92 15.21 2.70
C VAL A 37 1.72 16.47 2.49
N ARG A 38 1.04 17.52 2.07
CA ARG A 38 1.53 18.88 2.22
C ARG A 38 0.82 19.51 3.40
N ILE A 39 1.58 19.97 4.41
CA ILE A 39 1.02 20.58 5.61
C ILE A 39 1.21 22.10 5.61
N ALA A 40 0.16 22.84 5.97
CA ALA A 40 0.18 24.28 6.13
C ALA A 40 -0.66 24.74 7.35
N GLN A 41 -0.31 25.88 7.92
CA GLN A 41 -1.16 26.54 8.93
C GLN A 41 -2.35 27.28 8.31
N ASP A 42 -2.22 27.68 7.04
CA ASP A 42 -3.21 28.45 6.31
C ASP A 42 -3.77 27.59 5.17
N PRO A 43 -5.10 27.35 5.11
CA PRO A 43 -5.72 26.52 4.10
C PRO A 43 -5.57 27.10 2.69
N ASP A 44 -5.43 28.42 2.53
CA ASP A 44 -5.28 29.08 1.22
C ASP A 44 -3.94 28.73 0.53
N LYS A 45 -3.04 28.07 1.25
CA LYS A 45 -1.75 27.58 0.75
C LYS A 45 -1.82 26.16 0.17
N LEU A 46 -2.99 25.52 0.24
CA LEU A 46 -3.23 24.15 -0.22
C LEU A 46 -4.33 24.14 -1.27
N THR A 47 -4.30 23.14 -2.15
CA THR A 47 -5.30 23.03 -3.23
C THR A 47 -6.60 22.43 -2.73
N ASP A 48 -6.50 21.43 -1.86
CA ASP A 48 -7.62 20.75 -1.21
C ASP A 48 -7.34 20.56 0.29
N PRO A 49 -7.52 21.62 1.10
CA PRO A 49 -7.15 21.59 2.51
C PRO A 49 -8.14 20.80 3.36
N GLU A 50 -7.65 19.74 4.00
CA GLU A 50 -8.34 18.98 5.04
C GLU A 50 -7.82 19.36 6.44
N PRO A 51 -8.71 19.59 7.43
CA PRO A 51 -8.27 19.95 8.78
C PRO A 51 -7.68 18.75 9.51
N VAL A 52 -6.49 18.95 10.10
CA VAL A 52 -5.84 17.98 10.99
C VAL A 52 -5.62 18.57 12.37
N THR A 53 -5.93 17.80 13.40
CA THR A 53 -5.66 18.14 14.80
C THR A 53 -4.30 17.59 15.20
N VAL A 54 -3.38 18.49 15.51
CA VAL A 54 -2.05 18.13 16.01
C VAL A 54 -2.11 18.07 17.54
N VAL A 55 -1.80 16.92 18.12
CA VAL A 55 -1.71 16.75 19.57
C VAL A 55 -0.26 16.77 20.03
N ALA A 56 0.06 17.55 21.07
CA ALA A 56 1.42 17.66 21.59
C ALA A 56 1.90 16.42 22.38
N GLY A 57 0.98 15.51 22.74
CA GLY A 57 1.31 14.24 23.38
C GLY A 57 0.07 13.55 23.97
N PRO A 58 0.18 12.29 24.44
CA PRO A 58 -0.95 11.48 24.92
C PRO A 58 -1.63 12.02 26.19
N HIS A 59 -1.04 13.01 26.86
CA HIS A 59 -1.53 13.59 28.11
C HIS A 59 -1.58 15.13 28.10
N GLU A 60 -1.31 15.77 26.98
CA GLU A 60 -1.33 17.24 26.89
C GLU A 60 -2.63 17.74 26.30
N ASN A 61 -3.21 18.77 26.94
CA ASN A 61 -4.46 19.41 26.51
C ASN A 61 -4.25 20.49 25.42
N VAL A 62 -3.03 20.60 24.89
CA VAL A 62 -2.71 21.59 23.87
C VAL A 62 -2.79 20.92 22.51
N SER A 63 -3.82 21.26 21.76
CA SER A 63 -4.02 20.83 20.37
C SER A 63 -4.01 22.03 19.43
N GLU A 64 -3.22 21.97 18.35
CA GLU A 64 -3.21 22.97 17.28
C GLU A 64 -3.98 22.42 16.08
N THR A 65 -4.82 23.23 15.44
CA THR A 65 -5.41 22.88 14.14
C THR A 65 -4.47 23.31 13.03
N ARG A 66 -4.14 22.39 12.12
CA ARG A 66 -3.46 22.67 10.86
C ARG A 66 -4.28 22.14 9.70
N TYR A 67 -3.78 22.36 8.49
CA TYR A 67 -4.40 21.87 7.26
C TYR A 67 -3.40 21.00 6.51
N ILE A 68 -3.89 19.89 5.97
CA ILE A 68 -3.13 18.96 5.15
C ILE A 68 -3.80 18.81 3.79
N GLU A 69 -3.00 18.61 2.76
CA GLU A 69 -3.44 18.13 1.45
C GLU A 69 -2.91 16.70 1.34
N LEU A 70 -3.81 15.72 1.30
CA LEU A 70 -3.48 14.31 1.12
C LEU A 70 -3.06 14.09 -0.33
N LEU A 71 -1.79 13.75 -0.57
CA LEU A 71 -1.28 13.47 -1.91
C LEU A 71 -1.40 11.99 -2.23
N ASP A 72 -0.95 11.13 -1.31
CA ASP A 72 -1.00 9.67 -1.43
C ASP A 72 -1.31 9.07 -0.04
N GLU A 73 -2.34 8.22 0.08
CA GLU A 73 -2.53 7.36 1.25
C GLU A 73 -1.65 6.12 1.11
N THR A 74 -0.94 5.80 2.17
CA THR A 74 -0.18 4.55 2.27
C THR A 74 -0.63 3.85 3.54
N ASP A 75 -1.02 2.58 3.45
CA ASP A 75 -1.16 1.82 4.70
C ASP A 75 0.19 1.84 5.43
N THR A 76 0.22 1.46 6.70
CA THR A 76 1.46 1.42 7.52
C THR A 76 2.61 0.60 6.90
N SER A 77 2.33 -0.12 5.81
CA SER A 77 3.27 -0.84 4.94
C SER A 77 3.92 -0.02 3.81
N GLY A 78 3.42 1.19 3.51
CA GLY A 78 3.91 2.02 2.39
C GLY A 78 3.38 1.62 1.01
N PHE A 79 2.32 0.81 0.92
CA PHE A 79 1.77 0.33 -0.36
C PHE A 79 0.35 0.85 -0.64
N ASP A 80 0.09 1.12 -1.92
CA ASP A 80 -1.24 1.49 -2.43
C ASP A 80 -2.12 0.24 -2.55
N ARG A 81 -3.01 0.09 -1.58
CA ARG A 81 -3.94 -1.04 -1.48
C ARG A 81 -5.02 -1.02 -2.56
N GLU A 82 -5.52 0.16 -2.94
CA GLU A 82 -6.55 0.27 -3.98
C GLU A 82 -6.00 -0.22 -5.32
N LEU A 83 -4.75 0.17 -5.63
CA LEU A 83 -4.05 -0.33 -6.81
C LEU A 83 -3.83 -1.84 -6.76
N LEU A 84 -3.46 -2.41 -5.61
CA LEU A 84 -3.30 -3.87 -5.46
C LEU A 84 -4.61 -4.62 -5.69
N THR A 85 -5.72 -4.12 -5.15
CA THR A 85 -7.05 -4.69 -5.38
C THR A 85 -7.43 -4.63 -6.85
N GLN A 86 -7.26 -3.46 -7.49
CA GLN A 86 -7.52 -3.32 -8.91
C GLN A 86 -6.70 -4.30 -9.75
N LEU A 87 -5.39 -4.40 -9.50
CA LEU A 87 -4.50 -5.31 -10.23
C LEU A 87 -4.87 -6.78 -10.00
N ALA A 88 -5.30 -7.15 -8.79
CA ALA A 88 -5.74 -8.50 -8.46
C ALA A 88 -7.00 -8.90 -9.25
N THR A 89 -8.00 -8.02 -9.31
CA THR A 89 -9.24 -8.25 -10.07
C THR A 89 -8.98 -8.26 -11.58
N GLU A 90 -8.16 -7.34 -12.09
CA GLU A 90 -7.78 -7.34 -13.52
C GLU A 90 -7.07 -8.64 -13.92
N GLN A 91 -6.26 -9.21 -13.03
CA GLN A 91 -5.48 -10.40 -13.32
C GLN A 91 -6.35 -11.63 -13.62
N GLU A 92 -7.56 -11.74 -13.06
CA GLU A 92 -8.47 -12.85 -13.35
C GLU A 92 -8.89 -12.92 -14.82
N THR A 93 -8.85 -11.78 -15.51
CA THR A 93 -9.18 -11.68 -16.94
C THR A 93 -7.96 -11.67 -17.86
N ARG A 94 -6.73 -11.62 -17.30
CA ARG A 94 -5.48 -11.55 -18.08
C ARG A 94 -4.83 -12.93 -18.26
N SER A 95 -4.05 -13.03 -19.34
CA SER A 95 -3.22 -14.21 -19.59
C SER A 95 -2.18 -14.39 -18.48
N ASN A 96 -2.16 -15.57 -17.86
CA ASN A 96 -1.23 -15.94 -16.78
C ASN A 96 0.18 -16.31 -17.24
N ILE A 97 0.57 -15.93 -18.47
CA ILE A 97 1.88 -16.24 -19.03
C ILE A 97 2.83 -15.07 -18.80
N LEU A 98 3.71 -15.20 -17.81
CA LEU A 98 4.87 -14.33 -17.65
C LEU A 98 5.96 -14.79 -18.64
N ASN A 99 6.20 -14.00 -19.69
CA ASN A 99 7.28 -14.26 -20.64
C ASN A 99 8.50 -13.40 -20.27
N THR A 100 9.49 -14.02 -19.62
CA THR A 100 10.77 -13.38 -19.38
C THR A 100 11.56 -13.38 -20.69
N ARG A 101 11.60 -12.24 -21.39
CA ARG A 101 12.39 -12.04 -22.63
C ARG A 101 13.92 -12.11 -22.42
N SER A 102 14.40 -12.67 -21.31
CA SER A 102 15.82 -12.78 -20.98
C SER A 102 16.31 -14.19 -21.30
N ASP A 103 17.16 -14.27 -22.33
CA ASP A 103 17.83 -15.51 -22.71
C ASP A 103 18.75 -16.01 -21.59
N ASP A 104 19.46 -15.10 -20.91
CA ASP A 104 20.37 -15.45 -19.81
C ASP A 104 19.63 -16.03 -18.60
N LEU A 105 18.52 -15.41 -18.19
CA LEU A 105 17.69 -15.94 -17.10
C LEU A 105 17.14 -17.33 -17.47
N SER A 106 16.77 -17.54 -18.72
CA SER A 106 16.28 -18.84 -19.19
C SER A 106 17.36 -19.93 -19.08
N VAL A 107 18.62 -19.59 -19.39
CA VAL A 107 19.76 -20.51 -19.22
C VAL A 107 19.98 -20.84 -17.75
N LEU A 108 19.95 -19.83 -16.86
CA LEU A 108 20.16 -20.04 -15.41
C LEU A 108 19.04 -20.88 -14.80
N LEU A 109 17.78 -20.56 -15.07
CA LEU A 109 16.64 -21.35 -14.58
C LEU A 109 16.69 -22.78 -15.10
N ARG A 110 17.09 -22.97 -16.36
CA ARG A 110 17.26 -24.32 -16.91
C ARG A 110 18.39 -25.07 -16.22
N TYR A 111 19.53 -24.42 -15.94
CA TYR A 111 20.62 -25.04 -15.20
C TYR A 111 20.14 -25.59 -13.85
N LEU A 112 19.37 -24.80 -13.09
CA LEU A 112 18.84 -25.21 -11.77
C LEU A 112 17.88 -26.41 -11.85
N VAL A 113 17.14 -26.54 -12.94
CA VAL A 113 16.28 -27.71 -13.18
C VAL A 113 17.10 -28.93 -13.54
N GLU A 114 18.07 -28.77 -14.44
CA GLU A 114 18.93 -29.87 -14.90
C GLU A 114 19.85 -30.39 -13.77
N THR A 115 20.17 -29.56 -12.77
CA THR A 115 20.86 -29.98 -11.53
C THR A 115 19.94 -30.59 -10.48
N GLY A 116 18.62 -30.59 -10.71
CA GLY A 116 17.63 -31.19 -9.82
C GLY A 116 17.27 -30.32 -8.60
N GLU A 117 17.64 -29.04 -8.59
CA GLU A 117 17.24 -28.12 -7.51
C GLU A 117 15.76 -27.74 -7.60
N TYR A 118 15.18 -27.74 -8.82
CA TYR A 118 13.76 -27.47 -9.04
C TYR A 118 13.15 -28.40 -10.09
N GLU A 119 11.84 -28.64 -9.98
CA GLU A 119 11.09 -29.54 -10.88
C GLU A 119 10.86 -28.96 -12.29
N SER A 120 10.82 -27.63 -12.42
CA SER A 120 10.63 -26.95 -13.70
C SER A 120 11.12 -25.50 -13.63
N THR A 121 11.36 -24.88 -14.78
CA THR A 121 11.81 -23.49 -14.86
C THR A 121 10.77 -22.52 -14.32
N ALA A 122 9.48 -22.83 -14.50
CA ALA A 122 8.37 -22.06 -13.94
C ALA A 122 8.28 -22.19 -12.41
N ASN A 123 8.54 -23.38 -11.87
CA ASN A 123 8.63 -23.59 -10.42
C ASN A 123 9.81 -22.76 -9.85
N ALA A 124 11.01 -22.91 -10.42
CA ALA A 124 12.19 -22.16 -10.01
C ALA A 124 11.96 -20.64 -10.03
N LEU A 125 11.42 -20.09 -11.13
CA LEU A 125 11.15 -18.66 -11.24
C LEU A 125 10.14 -18.20 -10.18
N ARG A 126 9.07 -18.97 -9.97
CA ARG A 126 8.04 -18.64 -8.98
C ARG A 126 8.64 -18.60 -7.57
N GLU A 127 9.35 -19.65 -7.17
CA GLU A 127 9.94 -19.71 -5.83
C GLU A 127 10.97 -18.61 -5.60
N ILE A 128 11.87 -18.38 -6.57
CA ILE A 128 12.89 -17.33 -6.46
C ILE A 128 12.23 -15.95 -6.37
N ALA A 129 11.24 -15.66 -7.23
CA ALA A 129 10.56 -14.37 -7.23
C ALA A 129 9.80 -14.13 -5.92
N PHE A 130 9.02 -15.10 -5.43
CA PHE A 130 8.31 -14.94 -4.16
C PHE A 130 9.24 -14.89 -2.96
N SER A 131 10.32 -15.68 -2.96
CA SER A 131 11.32 -15.61 -1.89
C SER A 131 11.98 -14.23 -1.82
N TYR A 132 12.31 -13.65 -2.98
CA TYR A 132 12.84 -12.29 -3.06
C TYR A 132 11.83 -11.25 -2.59
N LEU A 133 10.57 -11.33 -3.04
CA LEU A 133 9.52 -10.41 -2.61
C LEU A 133 9.25 -10.52 -1.11
N ALA A 134 9.23 -11.72 -0.54
CA ALA A 134 9.05 -11.92 0.90
C ALA A 134 10.23 -11.37 1.72
N ALA A 135 11.45 -11.45 1.19
CA ALA A 135 12.64 -10.93 1.87
C ALA A 135 12.75 -9.40 1.79
N GLU A 136 12.53 -8.82 0.60
CA GLU A 136 12.80 -7.40 0.33
C GLU A 136 11.54 -6.52 0.47
N HIS A 137 10.36 -7.10 0.29
CA HIS A 137 9.07 -6.41 0.35
C HIS A 137 8.03 -7.19 1.18
N PRO A 138 8.34 -7.55 2.44
CA PRO A 138 7.43 -8.36 3.28
C PRO A 138 6.05 -7.70 3.44
N ALA A 139 6.02 -6.38 3.64
CA ALA A 139 4.76 -5.67 3.85
C ALA A 139 3.88 -5.60 2.59
N LEU A 140 4.45 -5.75 1.38
CA LEU A 140 3.69 -5.90 0.14
C LEU A 140 3.00 -7.27 0.07
N ILE A 141 3.71 -8.32 0.50
CA ILE A 141 3.18 -9.68 0.56
C ILE A 141 2.03 -9.74 1.58
N ASP A 142 2.21 -9.13 2.75
CA ASP A 142 1.19 -9.09 3.80
C ASP A 142 -0.07 -8.33 3.32
N THR A 143 0.09 -7.13 2.76
CA THR A 143 -1.04 -6.36 2.21
C THR A 143 -1.75 -7.10 1.07
N TYR A 144 -1.00 -7.76 0.17
CA TYR A 144 -1.62 -8.55 -0.89
C TYR A 144 -2.37 -9.78 -0.37
N ALA A 145 -1.89 -10.41 0.71
CA ALA A 145 -2.58 -11.53 1.35
C ALA A 145 -3.94 -11.10 1.91
N GLU A 146 -4.03 -9.94 2.56
CA GLU A 146 -5.30 -9.35 3.04
C GLU A 146 -6.26 -9.08 1.87
N VAL A 147 -5.78 -8.43 0.80
CA VAL A 147 -6.57 -8.18 -0.42
C VAL A 147 -7.11 -9.48 -1.00
N ARG A 148 -6.30 -10.55 -1.03
CA ARG A 148 -6.72 -11.84 -1.57
C ARG A 148 -7.76 -12.52 -0.69
N GLU A 149 -7.62 -12.46 0.63
CA GLU A 149 -8.60 -12.98 1.58
C GLU A 149 -9.96 -12.28 1.40
N GLU A 150 -9.97 -10.95 1.24
CA GLU A 150 -11.21 -10.18 1.01
C GLU A 150 -11.90 -10.52 -0.32
N LEU A 151 -11.13 -10.70 -1.39
CA LEU A 151 -11.67 -11.14 -2.68
C LEU A 151 -12.24 -12.56 -2.60
N ASP A 152 -11.56 -13.45 -1.87
CA ASP A 152 -12.06 -14.80 -1.61
C ASP A 152 -13.26 -14.82 -0.64
N ASP A 153 -13.47 -13.79 0.17
CA ASP A 153 -14.62 -13.67 1.07
C ASP A 153 -15.75 -12.79 0.53
N ASP A 154 -15.73 -12.41 -0.76
CA ASP A 154 -16.85 -11.73 -1.43
C ASP A 154 -17.83 -12.72 -2.09
N PRO A 155 -18.90 -13.16 -1.39
CA PRO A 155 -19.90 -14.06 -1.96
C PRO A 155 -20.75 -13.40 -3.06
N LEU A 156 -20.84 -12.06 -3.11
CA LEU A 156 -21.61 -11.34 -4.12
C LEU A 156 -20.83 -11.21 -5.42
N GLY A 157 -19.54 -10.88 -5.36
CA GLY A 157 -18.62 -10.90 -6.50
C GLY A 157 -18.64 -12.26 -7.21
N ARG A 158 -18.44 -13.36 -6.47
CA ARG A 158 -18.52 -14.72 -7.03
C ARG A 158 -19.86 -15.04 -7.67
N ALA A 159 -20.97 -14.57 -7.09
CA ALA A 159 -22.31 -14.83 -7.63
C ALA A 159 -22.59 -14.04 -8.93
N LEU A 160 -21.94 -12.89 -9.12
CA LEU A 160 -22.05 -12.08 -10.32
C LEU A 160 -21.16 -12.59 -11.45
N GLU A 161 -19.93 -13.02 -11.16
CA GLU A 161 -19.01 -13.62 -12.15
C GLU A 161 -19.54 -14.92 -12.76
N GLN A 162 -20.22 -15.76 -11.97
CA GLN A 162 -20.82 -17.02 -12.47
C GLN A 162 -22.02 -16.80 -13.41
N ARG A 163 -22.45 -15.56 -13.62
CA ARG A 163 -23.62 -15.20 -14.43
C ARG A 163 -23.25 -14.71 -15.83
N GLU A 164 -21.99 -14.37 -16.08
CA GLU A 164 -21.43 -14.04 -17.40
C GLU A 164 -20.81 -15.28 -18.08
#